data_AF-A0A2P6AQ89-F1
#
_entry.id   AF-A0A2P6AQ89-F1
#
_cell.length_a   1.000
_cell.length_b   1.000
_cell.length_c   1.000
_cell.angle_alpha   90.00
_cell.angle_beta   90.00
_cell.angle_gamma   90.00
#
_symmetry.space_group_name_H-M   'P 1'
#
loop_
_entity.id
_entity.type
_entity.pdbx_description
1 polymer ?
#
loop_
_entity_poly.entity_id
_entity_poly.type
_entity_poly.pdbx_seq_one_letter_code
_entity_poly.pdbx_strand_id
1 'polypeptide(L)'
;MAMPLPADHGLAWPWQRPLILVMVREAGKASPPPERVLRELFGLTPAEARLACVFAAEGDLRRVADQLCLSVETVRTQLKAVFSKTGTGRQSELLRLLAQLAVMTSG
;
A
#
# COMPACT_ATOMS: atom_id res chain seq x y z
N MET A 1 11.74 -6.64 -10.86
CA MET A 1 12.86 -7.15 -11.68
C MET A 1 13.01 -8.63 -11.38
N ALA A 2 12.93 -9.51 -12.38
CA ALA A 2 13.21 -10.92 -12.21
C ALA A 2 14.71 -11.13 -12.39
N MET A 3 15.39 -11.70 -11.39
CA MET A 3 16.77 -12.15 -11.54
C MET A 3 16.74 -13.63 -11.95
N PRO A 4 17.46 -14.05 -13.00
CA PRO A 4 17.58 -15.46 -13.33
C PRO A 4 18.39 -16.16 -12.24
N LEU A 5 17.85 -17.27 -11.72
CA LEU A 5 18.55 -18.11 -10.76
C LEU A 5 19.73 -18.80 -11.48
N PRO A 6 20.94 -18.82 -10.90
CA PRO A 6 22.07 -19.56 -11.44
C PRO A 6 21.71 -21.04 -11.61
N ALA A 7 22.12 -21.64 -12.74
CA ALA A 7 21.77 -23.00 -13.11
C ALA A 7 22.31 -24.07 -12.14
N ASP A 8 23.26 -23.69 -11.28
CA ASP A 8 23.89 -24.54 -10.27
C ASP A 8 23.15 -24.58 -8.92
N HIS A 9 22.03 -23.86 -8.77
CA HIS A 9 21.30 -23.88 -7.51
C HIS A 9 20.55 -25.22 -7.31
N GLY A 10 20.84 -25.93 -6.21
CA GLY A 10 20.35 -27.29 -5.92
C GLY A 10 18.82 -27.49 -5.88
N LEU A 11 18.03 -26.41 -5.95
CA LEU A 11 16.58 -26.46 -6.11
C LEU A 11 16.14 -26.83 -7.55
N ALA A 12 16.98 -26.63 -8.56
CA ALA A 12 16.66 -26.83 -9.98
C ALA A 12 17.00 -28.25 -10.50
N TRP A 13 17.73 -29.06 -9.72
CA TRP A 13 18.27 -30.34 -10.16
C TRP A 13 17.23 -31.35 -10.72
N PRO A 14 15.98 -31.43 -10.23
CA PRO A 14 15.01 -32.38 -10.79
C PRO A 14 14.19 -31.85 -11.98
N TRP A 15 14.23 -30.55 -12.29
CA TRP A 15 13.27 -29.92 -13.19
C TRP A 15 13.97 -28.99 -14.20
N GLN A 16 14.42 -29.55 -15.34
CA GLN A 16 15.10 -28.84 -16.44
C GLN A 16 14.17 -27.90 -17.25
N ARG A 17 13.51 -26.93 -16.62
CA ARG A 17 12.74 -25.85 -17.28
C ARG A 17 12.96 -24.52 -16.53
N PRO A 18 12.90 -23.35 -17.20
CA PRO A 18 13.08 -22.07 -16.53
C PRO A 18 12.01 -21.88 -15.44
N LEU A 19 12.45 -21.79 -14.18
CA LEU A 19 11.60 -21.52 -13.04
C LEU A 19 11.48 -20.00 -12.86
N ILE A 20 10.24 -19.51 -12.84
CA ILE A 20 9.94 -18.14 -12.44
C ILE A 20 9.70 -18.15 -10.94
N LEU A 21 10.49 -17.38 -10.18
CA LEU A 21 10.20 -17.12 -8.77
C LEU A 21 9.03 -16.14 -8.67
N VAL A 22 7.84 -16.67 -8.45
CA VAL A 22 6.67 -15.86 -8.11
C VAL A 22 6.70 -15.61 -6.60
N MET A 23 7.16 -14.43 -6.20
CA MET A 23 6.99 -13.98 -4.81
C MET A 23 5.52 -13.63 -4.58
N VAL A 24 4.75 -14.59 -4.10
CA VAL A 24 3.41 -14.33 -3.55
C VAL A 24 3.63 -13.67 -2.20
N ARG A 25 3.58 -12.33 -2.13
CA ARG A 25 3.37 -11.67 -0.84
C ARG A 25 1.98 -12.08 -0.40
N GLU A 26 1.92 -12.82 0.70
CA GLU A 26 0.72 -12.94 1.53
C GLU A 26 0.01 -11.58 1.56
N ALA A 27 -1.30 -11.59 1.29
CA ALA A 27 -2.15 -10.40 1.34
C ALA A 27 -2.38 -9.92 2.80
N GLY A 28 -1.35 -10.01 3.64
CA GLY A 28 -1.30 -9.51 5.00
C GLY A 28 -0.47 -8.23 5.04
N LYS A 29 -1.15 -7.10 4.82
CA LYS A 29 -0.65 -5.72 4.97
C LYS A 29 0.51 -5.37 4.03
N ALA A 30 0.16 -4.89 2.83
CA ALA A 30 1.11 -4.13 2.02
C ALA A 30 1.70 -3.00 2.88
N SER A 31 3.02 -2.83 2.86
CA SER A 31 3.66 -1.71 3.56
C SER A 31 3.04 -0.42 3.01
N PRO A 32 2.43 0.44 3.83
CA PRO A 32 1.87 1.68 3.33
C PRO A 32 2.98 2.54 2.72
N PRO A 33 2.66 3.38 1.71
CA PRO A 33 3.63 4.33 1.20
C PRO A 33 4.06 5.28 2.35
N PRO A 34 5.33 5.73 2.37
CA PRO A 34 5.80 6.64 3.41
C PRO A 34 5.00 7.95 3.41
N GLU A 35 4.62 8.43 4.59
CA GLU A 35 3.82 9.66 4.75
C GLU A 35 4.43 10.85 4.00
N ARG A 36 5.76 10.96 3.99
CA ARG A 36 6.49 12.01 3.27
C ARG A 36 6.12 12.07 1.80
N VAL A 37 6.09 10.92 1.12
CA VAL A 37 5.78 10.83 -0.32
C VAL A 37 4.34 11.25 -0.59
N LEU A 38 3.41 10.84 0.27
CA LEU A 38 2.01 11.26 0.18
C LEU A 38 1.84 12.78 0.31
N ARG A 39 2.60 13.40 1.22
CA ARG A 39 2.62 14.85 1.41
C ARG A 39 3.22 15.58 0.21
N GLU A 40 4.32 15.08 -0.33
CA GLU A 40 5.03 15.70 -1.46
C GLU A 40 4.25 15.58 -2.78
N LEU A 41 3.59 14.43 -3.03
CA LEU A 41 2.86 14.20 -4.29
C LEU A 41 1.47 14.85 -4.32
N PHE A 42 0.76 14.87 -3.18
CA PHE A 42 -0.65 15.27 -3.12
C PHE A 42 -0.91 16.48 -2.22
N GLY A 43 0.12 17.07 -1.61
CA GLY A 43 -0.07 18.20 -0.67
C GLY A 43 -0.87 17.82 0.58
N LEU A 44 -0.78 16.56 1.00
CA LEU A 44 -1.46 16.08 2.20
C LEU A 44 -0.87 16.71 3.46
N THR A 45 -1.72 16.99 4.44
CA THR A 45 -1.29 17.37 5.79
C THR A 45 -0.71 16.15 6.52
N PRO A 46 0.04 16.33 7.61
CA PRO A 46 0.55 15.20 8.40
C PRO A 46 -0.56 14.26 8.89
N ALA A 47 -1.71 14.80 9.30
CA ALA A 47 -2.86 14.00 9.75
C ALA A 47 -3.48 13.19 8.59
N GLU A 48 -3.65 13.81 7.43
CA GLU A 48 -4.18 13.15 6.23
C GLU A 48 -3.25 12.05 5.73
N ALA A 49 -1.94 12.29 5.72
CA ALA A 49 -0.94 11.30 5.31
C ALA A 49 -0.94 10.09 6.24
N ARG A 50 -0.97 10.33 7.57
CA ARG A 50 -1.09 9.26 8.57
C ARG A 50 -2.38 8.45 8.37
N LEU A 51 -3.51 9.13 8.16
CA LEU A 51 -4.78 8.48 7.90
C LEU A 51 -4.73 7.62 6.63
N ALA A 52 -4.14 8.12 5.55
CA ALA A 52 -3.98 7.38 4.31
C ALA A 52 -3.07 6.14 4.49
N CYS A 53 -1.96 6.25 5.25
CA CYS A 53 -1.11 5.11 5.56
C CYS A 53 -1.84 4.02 6.35
N VAL A 54 -2.57 4.41 7.41
CA VAL A 54 -3.36 3.46 8.20
C VAL A 54 -4.49 2.85 7.37
N PHE A 55 -5.13 3.65 6.51
CA PHE A 55 -6.16 3.18 5.60
C PHE A 55 -5.64 2.16 4.58
N ALA A 56 -4.43 2.37 4.04
CA ALA A 56 -3.78 1.40 3.17
C ALA A 56 -3.48 0.06 3.87
N ALA A 57 -3.17 0.10 5.16
CA ALA A 57 -2.87 -1.09 5.95
C ALA A 57 -4.13 -1.87 6.37
N GLU A 58 -5.18 -1.17 6.81
CA GLU A 58 -6.38 -1.79 7.39
C GLU A 58 -7.50 -2.03 6.38
N GLY A 59 -7.58 -1.20 5.32
CA GLY A 59 -8.62 -1.30 4.29
C GLY A 59 -10.05 -1.03 4.76
N ASP A 60 -10.27 -0.75 6.05
CA ASP A 60 -11.58 -0.55 6.67
C ASP A 60 -11.63 0.70 7.56
N LEU A 61 -12.71 1.49 7.43
CA LEU A 61 -12.85 2.77 8.12
C LEU A 61 -13.02 2.64 9.64
N ARG A 62 -13.66 1.57 10.11
CA ARG A 62 -13.86 1.35 11.54
C ARG A 62 -12.56 0.94 12.20
N ARG A 63 -11.77 0.09 11.55
CA ARG A 63 -10.43 -0.27 12.02
C ARG A 63 -9.48 0.92 12.04
N VAL A 64 -9.55 1.80 11.04
CA VAL A 64 -8.77 3.05 11.02
C VAL A 64 -9.17 3.97 12.17
N ALA A 65 -10.48 4.10 12.43
CA ALA A 65 -11.00 4.90 13.54
C ALA A 65 -10.51 4.37 14.89
N ASP A 66 -10.57 3.05 15.09
CA ASP A 66 -10.07 2.37 16.29
C ASP A 66 -8.56 2.59 16.46
N GLN A 67 -7.77 2.36 15.40
CA GLN A 67 -6.32 2.49 15.44
C GLN A 67 -5.84 3.94 15.66
N LEU A 68 -6.60 4.93 15.18
CA LEU A 68 -6.29 6.35 15.36
C LEU A 68 -6.95 6.95 16.61
N CYS A 69 -7.73 6.18 17.37
CA CYS A 69 -8.57 6.66 18.47
C CYS A 69 -9.48 7.85 18.08
N LEU A 70 -10.05 7.79 16.88
CA LEU A 70 -10.95 8.82 16.32
C LEU A 70 -12.36 8.28 16.12
N SER A 71 -13.35 9.17 16.01
CA SER A 71 -14.68 8.76 15.55
C SER A 71 -14.68 8.42 14.05
N VAL A 72 -15.53 7.49 13.63
CA VAL A 72 -15.69 7.12 12.21
C VAL A 72 -16.11 8.34 11.37
N GLU A 73 -16.86 9.28 11.93
CA GLU A 73 -17.23 10.54 11.27
C GLU A 73 -16.02 11.46 11.05
N THR A 74 -15.11 11.54 12.02
CA THR A 74 -13.86 12.29 11.88
C THR A 74 -12.99 11.67 10.78
N VAL A 75 -12.86 10.34 10.78
CA VAL A 75 -12.13 9.61 9.74
C VAL A 75 -12.76 9.85 8.37
N ARG A 76 -14.09 9.78 8.23
CA ARG A 76 -14.78 10.08 6.97
C ARG A 76 -14.51 11.50 6.48
N THR A 77 -14.53 12.48 7.38
CA THR A 77 -14.31 13.88 7.03
C THR A 77 -12.89 14.09 6.51
N GLN A 78 -11.89 13.57 7.23
CA GLN A 78 -10.50 13.64 6.79
C GLN A 78 -10.27 12.85 5.49
N LEU A 79 -10.87 11.67 5.35
CA LEU A 79 -10.76 10.87 4.13
C LEU A 79 -11.38 11.56 2.92
N LYS A 80 -12.45 12.35 3.10
CA LYS A 80 -13.02 13.18 2.03
C LYS A 80 -12.01 14.23 1.53
N ALA A 81 -11.25 14.84 2.45
CA ALA A 81 -10.16 15.74 2.08
C ALA A 81 -9.04 14.99 1.34
N VAL A 82 -8.67 13.79 1.80
CA VAL A 82 -7.71 12.92 1.11
C VAL A 82 -8.19 12.62 -0.30
N PHE A 83 -9.41 12.12 -0.48
CA PHE A 83 -10.01 11.82 -1.79
C PHE A 83 -9.96 13.01 -2.75
N SER A 84 -10.29 14.21 -2.25
CA SER A 84 -10.24 15.43 -3.04
C SER A 84 -8.82 15.79 -3.48
N LYS A 85 -7.82 15.57 -2.61
CA LYS A 85 -6.40 15.88 -2.88
C LYS A 85 -5.71 14.82 -3.74
N THR A 86 -6.15 13.57 -3.65
CA THR A 86 -5.63 12.45 -4.45
C THR A 86 -6.38 12.26 -5.77
N GLY A 87 -7.46 13.00 -6.01
CA GLY A 87 -8.27 12.90 -7.23
C GLY A 87 -9.04 11.57 -7.35
N THR A 88 -9.33 10.91 -6.24
CA THR A 88 -10.00 9.60 -6.20
C THR A 88 -11.43 9.74 -5.67
N GLY A 89 -12.41 9.03 -6.26
CA GLY A 89 -13.82 9.14 -5.87
C GLY A 89 -14.31 8.02 -4.94
N ARG A 90 -13.59 6.90 -4.87
CA ARG A 90 -13.99 5.70 -4.12
C ARG A 90 -12.85 5.16 -3.25
N GLN A 91 -13.24 4.49 -2.16
CA GLN A 91 -12.31 3.78 -1.27
C GLN A 91 -11.39 2.81 -2.01
N SER A 92 -11.92 2.02 -2.95
CA SER A 92 -11.13 1.07 -3.72
C SER A 92 -10.12 1.74 -4.66
N GLU A 93 -10.42 2.93 -5.18
CA GLU A 93 -9.50 3.70 -6.02
C GLU A 93 -8.33 4.24 -5.21
N LEU A 94 -8.61 4.78 -4.03
CA LEU A 94 -7.57 5.25 -3.11
C LEU A 94 -6.67 4.09 -2.64
N LEU A 95 -7.24 2.95 -2.25
CA LEU A 95 -6.44 1.78 -1.86
C LEU A 95 -5.54 1.29 -3.00
N ARG A 96 -6.03 1.29 -4.24
CA ARG A 96 -5.21 0.94 -5.42
C ARG A 96 -4.09 1.95 -5.64
N LEU A 97 -4.36 3.25 -5.55
CA LEU A 97 -3.37 4.30 -5.67
C LEU A 97 -2.26 4.14 -4.61
N LEU A 98 -2.65 3.96 -3.35
CA LEU A 98 -1.71 3.79 -2.24
C LEU A 98 -0.87 2.51 -2.37
N ALA A 99 -1.48 1.42 -2.86
CA ALA A 99 -0.77 0.17 -3.13
C ALA A 99 0.27 0.31 -4.27
N GLN A 100 -0.05 1.07 -5.32
CA GLN A 100 0.91 1.34 -6.40
C GLN A 100 2.11 2.16 -5.90
N LEU A 101 1.84 3.20 -5.10
CA LEU A 101 2.88 4.05 -4.52
C LEU A 101 3.78 3.26 -3.56
N ALA A 102 3.20 2.37 -2.75
CA ALA A 102 3.95 1.49 -1.85
C ALA A 102 4.97 0.62 -2.59
N VAL A 103 4.59 0.06 -3.75
CA VAL A 103 5.49 -0.77 -4.57
C VAL A 103 6.64 0.07 -5.14
N MET A 104 6.35 1.29 -5.59
CA MET A 104 7.36 2.19 -6.18
C MET A 104 8.39 2.70 -5.16
N THR A 105 7.97 2.95 -3.91
CA THR A 105 8.86 3.45 -2.85
C THR A 105 9.59 2.35 -2.09
N SER A 106 9.32 1.08 -2.40
CA SER A 106 9.98 -0.08 -1.79
C SER A 106 11.24 -0.54 -2.55
N GLY A 107 11.77 0.30 -3.46
CA GLY A 107 12.94 0.03 -4.29
C GLY A 107 14.21 0.70 -3.78
#